data_AF-A0A9E6BYT6-F1
#
_entry.id   AF-A0A9E6BYT6-F1
#
_cell.length_a   1.000
_cell.length_b   1.000
_cell.length_c   1.000
_cell.angle_alpha   90.00
_cell.angle_beta   90.00
_cell.angle_gamma   90.00
#
_symmetry.space_group_name_H-M   'P 1'
#
loop_
_entity.id
_entity.type
_entity.pdbx_description
1 polymer ?
#
loop_
_entity_poly.entity_id
_entity_poly.type
_entity_poly.pdbx_seq_one_letter_code
_entity_poly.pdbx_strand_id
1 'polypeptide(L)'
;MQSFLALSKLEEAIMRQVGLSGDDAAVAAAAEAMLEVLDATVRQIVVDLAQQAANEVSAQLPDHEVEVVISDGEPELRVRAFDPGGEVAPGSYEARLTLRLPDTVKELIEDAAADTGDSVNSWVVKTLSSRVRVRHGGKGRRISGTVEL
;
A
#
# COMPACT_ATOMS: atom_id res chain seq x y z
N MET A 1 -5.67 -15.11 -8.53
CA MET A 1 -6.59 -15.74 -9.53
C MET A 1 -7.05 -14.75 -10.61
N GLN A 2 -6.95 -13.43 -10.42
CA GLN A 2 -7.39 -12.44 -11.42
C GLN A 2 -6.23 -11.92 -12.30
N SER A 3 -4.98 -11.89 -11.81
CA SER A 3 -3.83 -11.36 -12.57
C SER A 3 -3.36 -12.36 -13.62
N PHE A 4 -3.21 -13.63 -13.24
CA PHE A 4 -2.92 -14.74 -14.18
C PHE A 4 -3.98 -14.82 -15.29
N LEU A 5 -5.23 -14.50 -14.97
CA LEU A 5 -6.36 -14.51 -15.90
C LEU A 5 -6.38 -13.28 -16.82
N ALA A 6 -5.80 -12.16 -16.40
CA ALA A 6 -5.63 -10.96 -17.24
C ALA A 6 -4.47 -11.14 -18.23
N LEU A 7 -3.34 -11.68 -17.77
CA LEU A 7 -2.19 -11.99 -18.62
C LEU A 7 -2.55 -13.07 -19.65
N SER A 8 -3.23 -14.15 -19.23
CA SER A 8 -3.65 -15.21 -20.16
C SER A 8 -4.64 -14.70 -21.22
N LYS A 9 -5.55 -13.79 -20.84
CA LYS A 9 -6.46 -13.13 -21.80
C LYS A 9 -5.72 -12.21 -22.76
N LEU A 10 -4.69 -11.50 -22.28
CA LEU A 10 -3.86 -10.64 -23.12
C LEU A 10 -3.06 -11.47 -24.13
N GLU A 11 -2.44 -12.55 -23.67
CA GLU A 11 -1.71 -13.51 -24.50
C GLU A 11 -2.64 -14.12 -25.57
N GLU A 12 -3.81 -14.64 -25.18
CA GLU A 12 -4.80 -15.15 -26.13
C GLU A 12 -5.23 -14.10 -27.15
N ALA A 13 -5.42 -12.84 -26.72
CA ALA A 13 -5.83 -11.76 -27.62
C ALA A 13 -4.72 -11.43 -28.63
N ILE A 14 -3.47 -11.38 -28.19
CA ILE A 14 -2.31 -11.12 -29.05
C ILE A 14 -2.11 -12.27 -30.04
N MET A 15 -2.11 -13.52 -29.58
CA MET A 15 -1.91 -14.68 -30.45
C MET A 15 -3.05 -14.84 -31.47
N ARG A 16 -4.28 -14.51 -31.09
CA ARG A 16 -5.41 -14.49 -32.02
C ARG A 16 -5.22 -13.43 -33.12
N GLN A 17 -4.66 -12.26 -32.81
CA GLN A 17 -4.35 -11.25 -33.83
C GLN A 17 -3.17 -11.64 -34.72
N VAL A 18 -2.16 -12.31 -34.17
CA VAL A 18 -1.04 -12.88 -34.95
C VAL A 18 -1.56 -13.91 -35.95
N GLY A 19 -2.42 -14.84 -35.54
CA GLY A 19 -3.01 -15.84 -36.44
C GLY A 19 -3.85 -15.25 -37.57
N LEU A 20 -4.37 -14.02 -37.44
CA LEU A 20 -5.07 -13.31 -38.52
C LEU A 20 -4.11 -12.69 -39.55
N SER A 21 -2.81 -12.57 -39.23
CA SER A 21 -1.78 -11.99 -40.11
C SER A 21 -1.20 -13.00 -41.11
N GLY A 22 -1.66 -14.26 -41.06
CA GLY A 22 -1.12 -15.41 -41.79
C GLY A 22 -0.16 -16.24 -40.94
N ASP A 23 0.07 -17.51 -41.31
CA ASP A 23 0.98 -18.46 -40.63
C ASP A 23 2.47 -18.09 -40.80
N ASP A 24 2.82 -16.82 -40.64
CA ASP A 24 4.21 -16.36 -40.67
C ASP A 24 4.87 -16.71 -39.33
N ALA A 25 5.73 -17.73 -39.36
CA ALA A 25 6.48 -18.21 -38.22
C ALA A 25 7.38 -17.12 -37.59
N ALA A 26 7.85 -16.15 -38.37
CA ALA A 26 8.67 -15.05 -37.83
C ALA A 26 7.83 -14.08 -36.99
N VAL A 27 6.57 -13.83 -37.39
CA VAL A 27 5.64 -12.98 -36.64
C VAL A 27 5.22 -13.67 -35.34
N ALA A 28 4.94 -14.97 -35.37
CA ALA A 28 4.63 -15.75 -34.17
C ALA A 28 5.80 -15.75 -33.17
N ALA A 29 7.02 -16.02 -33.64
CA ALA A 29 8.21 -16.00 -32.78
C ALA A 29 8.48 -14.61 -32.17
N ALA A 30 8.25 -13.54 -32.93
CA ALA A 30 8.39 -12.17 -32.42
C ALA A 30 7.34 -11.85 -31.34
N ALA A 31 6.10 -12.31 -31.51
CA ALA A 31 5.03 -12.11 -30.53
C ALA A 31 5.29 -12.86 -29.21
N GLU A 32 5.75 -14.11 -29.29
CA GLU A 32 6.15 -14.92 -28.12
C GLU A 32 7.30 -14.24 -27.37
N ALA A 33 8.35 -13.81 -28.06
CA ALA A 33 9.47 -13.09 -27.44
C ALA A 33 9.03 -11.77 -26.78
N MET A 34 8.08 -11.05 -27.39
CA MET A 34 7.51 -9.83 -26.79
C MET A 34 6.72 -10.15 -25.52
N LEU A 35 5.90 -11.21 -25.52
CA LEU A 35 5.12 -11.63 -24.35
C LEU A 35 6.02 -11.99 -23.17
N GLU A 36 7.12 -12.70 -23.41
CA GLU A 36 8.11 -13.03 -22.37
C GLU A 36 8.71 -11.77 -21.72
N VAL A 37 9.08 -10.77 -22.53
CA VAL A 37 9.65 -9.51 -22.02
C VAL A 37 8.60 -8.67 -21.30
N LEU A 38 7.34 -8.73 -21.74
CA LEU A 38 6.26 -7.94 -21.17
C LEU A 38 5.69 -8.50 -19.87
N ASP A 39 5.85 -9.80 -19.56
CA ASP A 39 5.29 -10.43 -18.34
C ASP A 39 5.62 -9.62 -17.07
N ALA A 40 6.89 -9.29 -16.84
CA ALA A 40 7.31 -8.53 -15.67
C ALA A 40 6.70 -7.11 -15.61
N THR A 41 6.58 -6.45 -16.78
CA THR A 41 5.99 -5.11 -16.89
C THR A 41 4.49 -5.15 -16.62
N VAL A 42 3.78 -6.13 -17.18
CA VAL A 42 2.35 -6.31 -16.96
C VAL A 42 2.08 -6.61 -15.48
N ARG A 43 2.86 -7.49 -14.85
CA ARG A 43 2.75 -7.75 -13.41
C ARG A 43 2.90 -6.48 -12.58
N GLN A 44 3.87 -5.64 -12.91
CA GLN A 44 4.07 -4.36 -12.23
C GLN A 44 2.86 -3.43 -12.39
N ILE A 45 2.31 -3.32 -13.60
CA ILE A 45 1.11 -2.52 -13.87
C ILE A 45 -0.08 -3.01 -13.04
N VAL A 46 -0.27 -4.33 -12.88
CA VAL A 46 -1.35 -4.88 -12.05
C VAL A 46 -1.16 -4.49 -10.58
N VAL A 47 0.06 -4.52 -10.05
CA VAL A 47 0.34 -4.08 -8.68
C VAL A 47 0.05 -2.60 -8.50
N ASP A 48 0.48 -1.76 -9.45
CA ASP A 48 0.25 -0.31 -9.40
C ASP A 48 -1.26 0.00 -9.43
N LEU A 49 -2.02 -0.70 -10.29
CA LEU A 49 -3.48 -0.58 -10.36
C LEU A 49 -4.16 -1.04 -9.07
N ALA A 50 -3.72 -2.15 -8.48
CA ALA A 50 -4.24 -2.64 -7.21
C ALA A 50 -3.99 -1.62 -6.08
N GLN A 51 -2.81 -0.99 -6.07
CA GLN A 51 -2.48 0.06 -5.09
C GLN A 51 -3.34 1.32 -5.27
N GLN A 52 -3.59 1.71 -6.52
CA GLN A 52 -4.51 2.81 -6.82
C GLN A 52 -5.94 2.49 -6.33
N ALA A 53 -6.43 1.29 -6.61
CA ALA A 53 -7.74 0.83 -6.14
C ALA A 53 -7.82 0.78 -4.62
N ALA A 54 -6.78 0.30 -3.93
CA ALA A 54 -6.72 0.29 -2.47
C ALA A 54 -6.88 1.70 -1.88
N ASN A 55 -6.23 2.71 -2.47
CA ASN A 55 -6.33 4.10 -2.03
C ASN A 55 -7.76 4.66 -2.23
N GLU A 56 -8.38 4.37 -3.37
CA GLU A 56 -9.75 4.81 -3.67
C GLU A 56 -10.77 4.16 -2.73
N VAL A 57 -10.66 2.85 -2.48
CA VAL A 57 -11.53 2.13 -1.56
C VAL A 57 -11.31 2.59 -0.11
N SER A 58 -10.06 2.83 0.30
CA SER A 58 -9.74 3.38 1.62
C SER A 58 -10.41 4.73 1.87
N ALA A 59 -10.46 5.60 0.85
CA ALA A 59 -11.14 6.89 0.95
C ALA A 59 -12.67 6.77 1.16
N GLN A 60 -13.25 5.63 0.75
CA GLN A 60 -14.68 5.34 0.88
C GLN A 60 -15.02 4.56 2.17
N LEU A 61 -14.03 3.97 2.82
CA LEU A 61 -14.20 3.16 4.02
C LEU A 61 -13.38 3.73 5.20
N PRO A 62 -13.84 4.82 5.84
CA PRO A 62 -13.05 5.53 6.87
C PRO A 62 -12.74 4.69 8.12
N ASP A 63 -13.59 3.71 8.43
CA ASP A 63 -13.43 2.79 9.57
C ASP A 63 -12.79 1.45 9.16
N HIS A 64 -12.16 1.37 7.98
CA HIS A 64 -11.48 0.17 7.53
C HIS A 64 -10.11 0.51 6.94
N GLU A 65 -9.17 -0.39 7.17
CA GLU A 65 -7.85 -0.38 6.53
C GLU A 65 -7.89 -1.31 5.31
N VAL A 66 -7.50 -0.80 4.15
CA VAL A 66 -7.40 -1.57 2.91
C VAL A 66 -5.93 -1.71 2.53
N GLU A 67 -5.43 -2.94 2.50
CA GLU A 67 -4.04 -3.25 2.13
C GLU A 67 -3.97 -4.05 0.84
N VAL A 68 -2.93 -3.83 0.05
CA VAL A 68 -2.54 -4.73 -1.04
C VAL A 68 -1.57 -5.77 -0.49
N VAL A 69 -1.93 -7.04 -0.60
CA VAL A 69 -1.11 -8.17 -0.13
C VAL A 69 -0.77 -9.03 -1.34
N ILE A 70 0.48 -9.46 -1.45
CA ILE A 70 0.89 -10.41 -2.47
C ILE A 70 0.70 -11.83 -1.92
N SER A 71 -0.26 -12.56 -2.49
CA SER A 71 -0.53 -13.97 -2.20
C SER A 71 -0.26 -14.78 -3.48
N ASP A 72 0.61 -15.79 -3.41
CA ASP A 72 0.97 -16.62 -4.59
C ASP A 72 1.44 -15.82 -5.82
N GLY A 73 2.12 -14.68 -5.60
CA GLY A 73 2.60 -13.80 -6.66
C GLY A 73 1.53 -12.88 -7.27
N GLU A 74 0.33 -12.84 -6.70
CA GLU A 74 -0.80 -12.04 -7.17
C GLU A 74 -1.19 -10.99 -6.12
N PRO A 75 -1.47 -9.73 -6.51
CA PRO A 75 -2.00 -8.73 -5.59
C PRO A 75 -3.46 -9.02 -5.23
N GLU A 76 -3.75 -8.98 -3.93
CA GLU A 76 -5.08 -9.12 -3.34
C GLU A 76 -5.38 -7.91 -2.45
N LEU A 77 -6.62 -7.42 -2.49
CA LEU A 77 -7.09 -6.39 -1.58
C LEU A 77 -7.62 -7.04 -0.31
N ARG A 78 -7.00 -6.72 0.83
CA ARG A 78 -7.43 -7.16 2.15
C ARG A 78 -8.01 -5.98 2.90
N VAL A 79 -9.28 -6.09 3.25
CA VAL A 79 -9.99 -5.09 4.05
C VAL A 79 -10.06 -5.59 5.50
N ARG A 80 -9.65 -4.76 6.45
CA ARG A 80 -9.79 -5.04 7.88
C ARG A 80 -10.53 -3.90 8.53
N ALA A 81 -11.44 -4.22 9.46
CA ALA A 81 -12.02 -3.20 10.31
C ALA A 81 -10.90 -2.48 11.06
N PHE A 82 -10.86 -1.16 10.91
CA PHE A 82 -9.96 -0.28 11.61
C PHE A 82 -10.81 0.43 12.65
N ASP A 83 -10.61 0.09 13.93
CA ASP A 83 -11.18 0.87 15.01
C ASP A 83 -10.25 2.07 15.27
N PRO A 84 -10.59 3.30 14.82
CA PRO A 84 -9.79 4.49 15.10
C PRO A 84 -9.64 4.76 16.59
N GLY A 85 -10.52 4.16 17.40
CA GLY A 85 -10.52 4.20 18.85
C GLY A 85 -10.51 2.80 19.42
N GLY A 86 -9.47 2.00 19.13
CA GLY A 86 -9.08 0.96 20.08
C GLY A 86 -8.96 1.64 21.44
N GLU A 87 -10.01 1.48 22.25
CA GLU A 87 -10.13 2.14 23.53
C GLU A 87 -8.87 1.74 24.29
N VAL A 88 -7.98 2.71 24.51
CA VAL A 88 -6.89 2.51 25.45
C VAL A 88 -7.60 2.32 26.76
N ALA A 89 -7.89 1.07 27.10
CA ALA A 89 -8.61 0.73 28.30
C ALA A 89 -7.90 1.48 29.43
N PRO A 90 -8.60 2.35 30.17
CA PRO A 90 -7.98 3.14 31.22
C PRO A 90 -7.36 2.18 32.23
N GLY A 91 -6.04 1.96 32.14
CA GLY A 91 -5.36 0.91 32.90
C GLY A 91 -4.11 0.28 32.26
N SER A 92 -3.91 0.29 30.93
CA SER A 92 -2.73 -0.35 30.31
C SER A 92 -1.56 0.60 30.00
N TYR A 93 -1.48 1.75 30.68
CA TYR A 93 -0.33 2.66 30.56
C TYR A 93 0.92 2.09 31.27
N GLU A 94 1.48 1.00 30.75
CA GLU A 94 2.68 0.36 31.30
C GLU A 94 3.97 1.15 30.99
N ALA A 95 3.98 1.94 29.90
CA ALA A 95 5.12 2.74 29.50
C ALA A 95 5.02 4.19 30.01
N ARG A 96 6.06 4.67 30.70
CA ARG A 96 6.21 6.06 31.16
C ARG A 96 7.32 6.76 30.39
N LEU A 97 7.02 7.95 29.87
CA LEU A 97 7.96 8.82 29.15
C LEU A 97 8.15 10.13 29.92
N THR A 98 9.39 10.54 30.16
CA THR A 98 9.73 11.85 30.74
C THR A 98 10.59 12.62 29.74
N LEU A 99 10.12 13.82 29.36
CA LEU A 99 10.77 14.66 28.36
C LEU A 99 11.25 15.96 28.99
N ARG A 100 12.40 16.48 28.51
CA ARG A 100 12.82 17.86 28.74
C ARG A 100 12.57 18.63 27.47
N LEU A 101 11.73 19.66 27.56
CA LEU A 101 11.30 20.47 26.43
C LEU A 101 11.64 21.93 26.72
N PRO A 102 11.93 22.76 25.69
CA PRO A 102 11.91 24.21 25.83
C PRO A 102 10.52 24.70 26.25
N ASP A 103 10.45 25.80 27.01
CA ASP A 103 9.18 26.33 27.55
C ASP A 103 8.18 26.65 26.44
N THR A 104 8.65 27.21 25.32
CA THR A 104 7.80 27.53 24.16
C THR A 104 7.11 26.30 23.57
N VAL A 105 7.77 25.13 23.59
CA VAL A 105 7.18 23.89 23.07
C VAL A 105 6.14 23.35 24.03
N LYS A 106 6.35 23.50 25.33
CA LYS A 106 5.38 23.10 26.36
C LYS A 106 4.09 23.93 26.22
N GLU A 107 4.21 25.26 26.10
CA GLU A 107 3.06 26.16 25.94
C GLU A 107 2.22 25.80 24.71
N LEU A 108 2.86 25.60 23.55
CA LEU A 108 2.17 25.20 22.32
C LEU A 108 1.40 23.88 22.45
N ILE A 109 1.91 22.93 23.24
CA ILE A 109 1.25 21.64 23.48
C ILE A 109 0.04 21.84 24.41
N GLU A 110 0.17 22.67 25.44
CA GLU A 110 -0.92 22.96 26.39
C GLU A 110 -2.08 23.67 25.69
N ASP A 111 -1.78 24.67 24.83
CA ASP A 111 -2.78 25.39 24.04
C ASP A 111 -3.51 24.46 23.07
N ALA A 112 -2.77 23.64 22.31
CA ALA A 112 -3.37 22.72 21.34
C ALA A 112 -4.24 21.62 21.99
N ALA A 113 -3.86 21.19 23.19
CA ALA A 113 -4.66 20.27 23.99
C ALA A 113 -5.97 20.93 24.47
N ALA A 114 -5.88 22.18 24.96
CA ALA A 114 -7.04 22.96 25.39
C ALA A 114 -8.03 23.22 24.25
N ASP A 115 -7.55 23.57 23.06
CA ASP A 115 -8.37 23.77 21.86
C ASP A 115 -9.18 22.52 21.47
N THR A 116 -8.65 21.33 21.79
CA THR A 116 -9.29 20.04 21.48
C THR A 116 -10.15 19.53 22.65
N GLY A 117 -10.12 20.20 23.82
CA GLY A 117 -10.75 19.73 25.05
C GLY A 117 -10.12 18.46 25.64
N ASP A 118 -8.91 18.12 25.20
CA ASP A 118 -8.18 16.92 25.61
C ASP A 118 -7.21 17.24 26.76
N SER A 119 -6.89 16.26 27.60
CA SER A 119 -5.72 16.39 28.48
C SER A 119 -4.44 16.45 27.65
N VAL A 120 -3.41 17.15 28.15
CA VAL A 120 -2.08 17.18 27.50
C VAL A 120 -1.59 15.78 27.16
N ASN A 121 -1.76 14.82 28.09
CA ASN A 121 -1.34 13.44 27.87
C ASN A 121 -2.15 12.77 26.74
N SER A 122 -3.48 12.92 26.75
CA SER A 122 -4.36 12.39 25.71
C SER A 122 -4.03 12.97 24.33
N TRP A 123 -3.85 14.30 24.27
CA TRP A 123 -3.51 15.01 23.04
C TRP A 123 -2.15 14.57 22.49
N VAL A 124 -1.12 14.45 23.35
CA VAL A 124 0.22 13.99 22.95
C VAL A 124 0.17 12.56 22.44
N VAL A 125 -0.51 11.65 23.15
CA VAL A 125 -0.63 10.25 22.73
C VAL A 125 -1.35 10.14 21.38
N LYS A 126 -2.46 10.87 21.18
CA LYS A 126 -3.21 10.90 19.91
C LYS A 126 -2.35 11.44 18.76
N THR A 127 -1.63 12.55 19.00
CA THR A 127 -0.76 13.19 18.02
C THR A 127 0.45 12.33 17.64
N LEU A 128 1.09 11.67 18.61
CA LEU A 128 2.18 10.74 18.34
C LEU A 128 1.68 9.49 17.60
N SER A 129 0.53 8.96 18.01
CA SER A 129 -0.07 7.79 17.38
C SER A 129 -0.47 8.04 15.93
N SER A 130 -0.95 9.24 15.59
CA SER A 130 -1.25 9.60 14.20
C SER A 130 0.02 9.72 13.34
N ARG A 131 1.12 10.26 13.88
CA ARG A 131 2.37 10.45 13.12
C ARG A 131 3.23 9.19 13.01
N VAL A 132 3.27 8.33 14.04
CA VAL A 132 4.05 7.09 14.01
C VAL A 132 3.44 6.07 13.04
N ARG A 133 2.12 6.03 12.91
CA ARG A 133 1.41 5.13 11.97
C ARG A 133 1.75 5.41 10.50
N VAL A 134 2.02 6.68 10.14
CA VAL A 134 2.48 7.06 8.77
C VAL A 134 3.85 6.48 8.42
N ARG A 135 4.73 6.22 9.42
CA ARG A 135 6.08 5.66 9.15
C ARG A 135 6.11 4.14 8.99
N HIS A 136 5.11 3.40 9.48
CA HIS A 136 5.09 1.94 9.38
C HIS A 136 4.43 1.42 8.10
N GLY A 137 3.50 2.18 7.49
CA GLY A 137 2.86 1.82 6.21
C GLY A 137 3.69 2.09 4.94
N GLY A 138 4.92 2.61 5.08
CA GLY A 138 5.73 3.11 3.94
C GLY A 138 7.03 2.37 3.66
N LYS A 139 7.32 1.23 4.30
CA LYS A 139 8.63 0.54 4.13
C LYS A 139 8.53 -0.73 3.29
N GLY A 140 7.96 -0.60 2.09
CA GLY A 140 8.24 -1.49 0.97
C GLY A 140 9.70 -1.36 0.56
N ARG A 141 10.47 -2.39 0.84
CA ARG A 141 11.92 -2.49 0.62
C ARG A 141 12.23 -2.37 -0.89
N ARG A 142 12.64 -1.20 -1.38
CA ARG A 142 13.29 -1.08 -2.70
C ARG A 142 14.65 -1.76 -2.62
N ILE A 143 14.77 -2.94 -3.23
CA ILE A 143 16.05 -3.53 -3.59
C ILE A 143 16.30 -3.12 -5.03
N SER A 144 17.13 -2.09 -5.21
CA SER A 144 17.74 -1.81 -6.50
C SER A 144 19.11 -2.47 -6.47
N GLY A 145 19.22 -3.61 -7.13
CA GLY A 145 20.49 -4.20 -7.49
C GLY A 145 20.67 -4.03 -8.99
N THR A 146 21.65 -3.22 -9.39
CA THR A 146 22.15 -3.22 -10.77
C THR A 146 23.01 -4.47 -10.91
N VAL A 147 22.65 -5.36 -11.83
CA VAL A 147 23.56 -6.40 -12.30
C VAL A 147 24.37 -5.77 -13.42
N GLU A 148 25.61 -5.38 -13.13
CA GLU A 148 26.61 -5.17 -14.17
C GLU A 148 27.08 -6.55 -14.66
N LEU A 149 27.14 -6.68 -15.98
CA LEU A 149 27.51 -7.89 -16.73
C LEU A 149 29.00 -8.19 -16.66
#